data_AF-A0A519VT34-F1
#
_entry.id   AF-A0A519VT34-F1
#
_cell.length_a   1.000
_cell.length_b   1.000
_cell.length_c   1.000
_cell.angle_alpha   90.00
_cell.angle_beta   90.00
_cell.angle_gamma   90.00
#
_symmetry.space_group_name_H-M   'P 1'
#
loop_
_entity.id
_entity.type
_entity.pdbx_description
1 polymer ?
#
loop_
_entity_poly.entity_id
_entity_poly.type
_entity_poly.pdbx_seq_one_letter_code
_entity_poly.pdbx_strand_id
1 'polypeptide(L)'
;MKALNAPAIAQAYFRFVGHFLLLIASIVLVIYAFLATLTQQVQLLGVDKARYEEVLFTQRLMEQKVDSIYLNLKLLNTKLVRNNRPIEQRVLRQKDELNTLLTQKIFERRPNEVYRRVAGCVNEMLVLKDSIYTMQGQANDIQRELNDCQKHEKQRH
;
A
#
# COMPACT_ATOMS: atom_id res chain seq x y z
N MET A 1 -6.97 -52.03 -71.45
CA MET A 1 -5.99 -52.13 -70.33
C MET A 1 -6.31 -51.11 -69.25
N LYS A 2 -7.33 -51.32 -68.40
CA LYS A 2 -7.73 -50.39 -67.33
C LYS A 2 -8.46 -51.15 -66.21
N ALA A 3 -7.85 -52.18 -65.60
CA ALA A 3 -8.51 -52.88 -64.48
C ALA A 3 -7.58 -53.64 -63.51
N LEU A 4 -6.26 -53.70 -63.73
CA LEU A 4 -5.38 -54.43 -62.80
C LEU A 4 -4.92 -53.59 -61.58
N ASN A 5 -4.88 -52.26 -61.68
CA ASN A 5 -4.32 -51.40 -60.62
C ASN A 5 -5.37 -50.75 -59.71
N ALA A 6 -6.67 -51.00 -59.94
CA ALA A 6 -7.75 -50.46 -59.12
C ALA A 6 -7.60 -50.72 -57.60
N PRO A 7 -7.20 -51.91 -57.12
CA PRO A 7 -7.02 -52.14 -55.68
C PRO A 7 -5.82 -51.39 -55.11
N ALA A 8 -4.72 -51.27 -55.86
CA ALA A 8 -3.54 -50.51 -55.44
C ALA A 8 -3.83 -49.01 -55.32
N ILE A 9 -4.62 -48.46 -56.26
CA ILE A 9 -5.07 -47.07 -56.23
C ILE A 9 -6.00 -46.82 -55.03
N ALA A 10 -6.94 -47.74 -54.76
CA ALA A 10 -7.84 -47.64 -53.61
C ALA A 10 -7.06 -47.66 -52.28
N GLN A 11 -6.07 -48.54 -52.15
CA GLN A 11 -5.24 -48.63 -50.95
C GLN A 11 -4.40 -47.36 -50.73
N ALA A 12 -3.78 -46.84 -51.79
CA ALA A 12 -3.05 -45.57 -51.73
C ALA A 12 -3.96 -44.40 -51.34
N TYR A 13 -5.18 -44.37 -51.88
CA TYR A 13 -6.18 -43.36 -51.54
C TYR A 13 -6.61 -43.42 -50.08
N PHE A 14 -6.92 -44.61 -49.54
CA PHE A 14 -7.25 -44.76 -48.12
C PHE A 14 -6.10 -44.36 -47.20
N ARG A 15 -4.85 -44.65 -47.58
CA ARG A 15 -3.66 -44.21 -46.84
C ARG A 15 -3.53 -42.69 -46.85
N PHE A 16 -3.77 -42.05 -48.00
CA PHE A 16 -3.80 -40.59 -48.11
C PHE A 16 -4.89 -39.97 -47.24
N VAL A 17 -6.12 -40.51 -47.28
CA VAL A 17 -7.24 -40.05 -46.46
C VAL A 17 -6.91 -40.20 -44.96
N GLY A 18 -6.30 -41.31 -44.55
CA GLY A 18 -5.86 -41.51 -43.17
C GLY A 18 -4.84 -40.45 -42.72
N HIS A 19 -3.81 -40.19 -43.52
CA HIS A 19 -2.83 -39.13 -43.22
C HIS A 19 -3.47 -37.73 -43.22
N PHE A 20 -4.42 -37.48 -44.12
CA PHE A 20 -5.12 -36.20 -44.20
C PHE A 20 -6.04 -35.97 -42.98
N LEU A 21 -6.76 -37.00 -42.54
CA LEU A 21 -7.57 -36.93 -41.31
C LEU A 21 -6.71 -36.72 -40.07
N LEU A 22 -5.55 -37.39 -40.00
CA LEU A 22 -4.61 -37.20 -38.89
C LEU A 22 -4.07 -35.76 -38.86
N LEU A 23 -3.75 -35.19 -40.03
CA LEU A 23 -3.35 -33.79 -40.16
C LEU A 23 -4.45 -32.86 -39.63
N ILE A 24 -5.69 -33.04 -40.07
CA ILE A 24 -6.83 -32.22 -39.60
C ILE A 24 -7.01 -32.36 -38.08
N ALA A 25 -6.98 -33.58 -37.56
CA ALA A 25 -7.11 -33.83 -36.13
C ALA A 25 -5.99 -33.15 -35.33
N SER A 26 -4.75 -33.16 -35.84
CA SER A 26 -3.62 -32.50 -35.20
C SER A 26 -3.81 -30.98 -35.13
N ILE A 27 -4.31 -30.36 -36.20
CA ILE A 27 -4.56 -28.92 -36.26
C ILE A 27 -5.67 -28.53 -35.26
N VAL A 28 -6.77 -29.29 -35.27
CA VAL A 28 -7.89 -29.05 -34.33
C VAL A 28 -7.42 -29.20 -32.88
N LEU A 29 -6.60 -30.20 -32.58
CA LEU A 29 -6.05 -30.41 -31.23
C LEU A 29 -5.17 -29.24 -30.79
N VAL A 30 -4.30 -28.73 -31.66
CA VAL A 30 -3.45 -27.57 -31.35
C VAL A 30 -4.29 -26.32 -31.11
N ILE A 31 -5.29 -26.05 -31.95
CA ILE A 31 -6.19 -24.90 -31.79
C ILE A 31 -6.99 -25.03 -30.49
N TYR A 32 -7.50 -26.21 -30.19
CA TYR A 32 -8.24 -26.48 -28.96
C TYR A 32 -7.37 -26.25 -27.73
N ALA A 33 -6.16 -26.81 -27.70
CA ALA A 33 -5.21 -26.63 -26.61
C ALA A 33 -4.83 -25.15 -26.43
N PHE A 34 -4.63 -24.41 -27.52
CA PHE A 34 -4.35 -22.98 -27.48
C PHE A 34 -5.52 -22.20 -26.85
N LEU A 35 -6.75 -22.44 -27.30
CA LEU A 35 -7.94 -21.76 -26.76
C LEU A 35 -8.18 -22.10 -25.28
N ALA A 36 -8.01 -23.36 -24.89
CA ALA A 36 -8.14 -23.79 -23.50
C ALA A 36 -7.09 -23.13 -22.59
N THR A 37 -5.86 -22.99 -23.08
CA THR A 37 -4.80 -22.31 -22.32
C THR A 37 -5.07 -20.81 -22.24
N LEU A 38 -5.54 -20.19 -23.33
CA LEU A 38 -5.86 -18.77 -23.38
C LEU A 38 -6.96 -18.39 -22.37
N THR A 39 -8.03 -19.18 -22.28
CA THR A 39 -9.12 -18.91 -21.32
C THR A 39 -8.63 -18.99 -19.88
N GLN A 40 -7.80 -19.99 -19.56
CA GLN A 40 -7.20 -20.12 -18.23
C GLN A 40 -6.26 -18.96 -17.90
N GLN A 41 -5.43 -18.54 -18.86
CA GLN A 41 -4.52 -17.40 -18.67
C GLN A 41 -5.28 -16.08 -18.48
N VAL A 42 -6.34 -15.82 -19.24
CA VAL A 42 -7.15 -14.61 -19.10
C VAL A 42 -7.83 -14.55 -17.72
N GLN A 43 -8.33 -15.69 -17.22
CA GLN A 43 -8.91 -15.77 -15.89
C GLN A 43 -7.88 -15.48 -14.78
N LEU A 44 -6.70 -16.11 -14.87
CA LEU A 44 -5.59 -15.85 -13.95
C LEU A 44 -5.16 -14.38 -13.98
N LEU A 45 -5.02 -13.80 -15.17
CA LEU A 45 -4.63 -12.40 -15.33
C LEU A 45 -5.66 -11.43 -14.76
N GLY A 46 -6.96 -11.77 -14.86
CA GLY A 46 -8.03 -10.99 -14.23
C GLY A 46 -7.94 -10.99 -12.70
N VAL A 47 -7.67 -12.15 -12.10
CA VAL A 47 -7.49 -12.28 -10.65
C VAL A 47 -6.24 -11.55 -10.17
N ASP A 48 -5.11 -11.72 -10.88
CA ASP A 48 -3.86 -11.04 -10.54
C ASP A 48 -3.98 -9.52 -10.70
N LYS A 49 -4.69 -9.05 -11.71
CA LYS A 49 -4.97 -7.62 -11.91
C LYS A 49 -5.80 -7.06 -10.75
N ALA A 50 -6.87 -7.74 -10.34
CA ALA A 50 -7.71 -7.29 -9.23
C ALA A 50 -6.90 -7.21 -7.92
N ARG A 51 -6.05 -8.22 -7.67
CA ARG A 51 -5.16 -8.24 -6.51
C ARG A 51 -4.13 -7.11 -6.54
N TYR A 52 -3.57 -6.83 -7.71
CA TYR A 52 -2.63 -5.73 -7.91
C TYR A 52 -3.30 -4.37 -7.70
N GLU A 53 -4.50 -4.17 -8.24
CA GLU A 53 -5.28 -2.93 -8.04
C GLU A 53 -5.62 -2.70 -6.56
N GLU A 54 -5.97 -3.76 -5.82
CA GLU A 54 -6.22 -3.68 -4.36
C GLU A 54 -4.97 -3.23 -3.59
N VAL A 55 -3.81 -3.83 -3.89
CA VAL A 55 -2.53 -3.43 -3.27
C VAL A 55 -2.17 -1.99 -3.61
N LEU A 56 -2.32 -1.60 -4.89
CA LEU A 56 -2.01 -0.24 -5.35
C LEU A 56 -2.91 0.82 -4.71
N PHE A 57 -4.22 0.54 -4.63
CA PHE A 57 -5.18 1.44 -3.98
C PHE A 57 -4.78 1.67 -2.51
N THR A 58 -4.43 0.59 -1.82
CA THR A 58 -4.09 0.65 -0.40
C THR A 58 -2.76 1.36 -0.17
N GLN A 59 -1.79 1.21 -1.07
CA GLN A 59 -0.53 1.96 -1.04
C GLN A 59 -0.76 3.47 -1.21
N ARG A 60 -1.60 3.88 -2.17
CA ARG A 60 -1.96 5.30 -2.36
C ARG A 60 -2.68 5.87 -1.13
N LEU A 61 -3.55 5.09 -0.50
CA LEU A 61 -4.24 5.50 0.73
C LEU A 61 -3.24 5.76 1.87
N MET A 62 -2.23 4.89 2.02
CA MET A 62 -1.16 5.05 3.00
C MET A 62 -0.32 6.31 2.75
N GLU A 63 0.07 6.53 1.50
CA GLU A 63 0.82 7.72 1.08
C GLU A 63 0.05 9.01 1.40
N GLN A 64 -1.24 9.07 1.04
CA GLN A 64 -2.09 10.22 1.35
C GLN A 64 -2.23 10.48 2.86
N LYS A 65 -2.32 9.42 3.67
CA LYS A 65 -2.35 9.57 5.14
C LYS A 65 -1.04 10.11 5.69
N VAL A 66 0.10 9.62 5.21
CA VAL A 66 1.42 10.12 5.62
C VAL A 66 1.61 11.58 5.25
N ASP A 67 1.22 11.99 4.04
CA ASP A 67 1.28 13.39 3.62
C ASP A 67 0.40 14.30 4.49
N SER A 68 -0.80 13.83 4.82
CA SER A 68 -1.69 14.58 5.72
C SER A 68 -1.09 14.74 7.12
N ILE A 69 -0.48 13.69 7.66
CA ILE A 69 0.24 13.73 8.94
C ILE A 69 1.39 14.73 8.85
N TYR A 70 2.23 14.66 7.82
CA TYR A 70 3.34 15.58 7.62
C TYR A 70 2.90 17.04 7.54
N LEU A 71 1.82 17.32 6.81
CA LEU A 71 1.26 18.67 6.66
C LEU A 71 0.72 19.20 7.99
N ASN A 72 0.03 18.36 8.77
CA ASN A 72 -0.43 18.71 10.12
C ASN A 72 0.72 18.94 11.10
N LEU A 73 1.80 18.15 11.01
CA LEU A 73 3.03 18.35 11.79
C LEU A 73 3.73 19.66 11.44
N LYS A 74 3.78 20.01 10.15
CA LYS A 74 4.32 21.29 9.68
C LYS A 74 3.54 22.48 10.25
N LEU A 75 2.20 22.39 10.28
CA LEU A 75 1.33 23.38 10.92
C LEU A 75 1.54 23.45 12.45
N LEU A 76 1.75 22.30 13.10
CA LEU A 76 2.07 22.21 14.54
C LEU A 76 3.37 22.93 14.91
N ASN A 77 4.36 22.90 14.01
CA ASN A 77 5.68 23.49 14.23
C ASN A 77 5.68 25.02 14.06
N THR A 78 4.75 25.56 13.27
CA THR A 78 4.89 26.94 12.78
C THR A 78 4.50 28.03 13.80
N LYS A 79 4.12 27.72 15.04
CA LYS A 79 3.50 28.67 16.01
C LYS A 79 2.31 29.50 15.45
N LEU A 80 1.86 29.20 14.23
CA LEU A 80 0.83 29.93 13.49
C LEU A 80 -0.58 29.70 14.05
N VAL A 81 -0.74 28.75 14.97
CA VAL A 81 -2.03 28.36 15.52
C VAL A 81 -2.07 28.66 17.01
N ARG A 82 -3.00 29.53 17.42
CA ARG A 82 -3.19 29.99 18.80
C ARG A 82 -3.60 28.86 19.77
N ASN A 83 -4.08 27.72 19.24
CA ASN A 83 -4.49 26.56 20.02
C ASN A 83 -4.02 25.26 19.31
N ASN A 84 -3.00 24.61 19.86
CA ASN A 84 -2.35 23.43 19.26
C ASN A 84 -3.09 22.10 19.54
N ARG A 85 -3.92 22.05 20.59
CA ARG A 85 -4.67 20.84 21.01
C ARG A 85 -5.52 20.17 19.91
N PRO A 86 -6.34 20.90 19.13
CA PRO A 86 -7.18 20.25 18.11
C PRO A 86 -6.37 19.64 16.97
N ILE A 87 -5.21 20.20 16.62
CA ILE A 87 -4.36 19.66 15.55
C ILE A 87 -3.59 18.44 16.07
N GLU A 88 -3.14 18.48 17.33
CA GLU A 88 -2.51 17.35 18.00
C GLU A 88 -3.43 16.14 18.12
N GLN A 89 -4.69 16.34 18.51
CA GLN A 89 -5.71 15.28 18.49
C GLN A 89 -5.96 14.71 17.08
N ARG A 90 -5.87 15.56 16.05
CA ARG A 90 -6.02 15.12 14.65
C ARG A 90 -4.82 14.28 14.21
N VAL A 91 -3.60 14.66 14.55
CA VAL A 91 -2.38 13.87 14.27
C VAL A 91 -2.42 12.52 15.00
N LEU A 92 -2.85 12.49 16.26
CA LEU A 92 -3.00 11.26 17.04
C LEU A 92 -4.01 10.30 16.40
N ARG A 93 -5.19 10.79 16.00
CA ARG A 93 -6.19 9.97 15.30
C ARG A 93 -5.66 9.43 13.97
N GLN A 94 -4.98 10.26 13.18
CA GLN A 94 -4.40 9.82 11.91
C GLN A 94 -3.30 8.78 12.09
N LYS A 95 -2.48 8.89 13.14
CA LYS A 95 -1.49 7.88 13.53
C LYS A 95 -2.17 6.56 13.93
N ASP A 96 -3.24 6.61 14.72
CA ASP A 96 -3.96 5.41 15.13
C ASP A 96 -4.63 4.72 13.94
N GLU A 97 -5.22 5.48 13.02
CA GLU A 97 -5.75 4.96 11.75
C GLU A 97 -4.64 4.35 10.86
N LEU A 98 -3.44 4.94 10.84
CA LEU A 98 -2.31 4.37 10.12
C LEU A 98 -1.86 3.03 10.74
N ASN A 99 -1.82 2.96 12.08
CA ASN A 99 -1.46 1.75 12.82
C ASN A 99 -2.51 0.64 12.68
N THR A 100 -3.80 0.96 12.66
CA THR A 100 -4.85 -0.05 12.43
C THR A 100 -4.75 -0.63 11.02
N LEU A 101 -4.53 0.22 10.01
CA LEU A 101 -4.31 -0.23 8.63
C LEU A 101 -3.02 -1.06 8.48
N LEU A 102 -1.95 -0.74 9.22
CA LEU A 102 -0.70 -1.52 9.26
C LEU A 102 -0.87 -2.89 9.95
N THR A 103 -1.86 -3.03 10.85
CA THR A 103 -2.12 -4.26 11.61
C THR A 103 -3.11 -5.18 10.90
N GLN A 104 -3.98 -4.60 10.05
CA GLN A 104 -4.87 -5.36 9.18
C GLN A 104 -3.99 -6.17 8.20
N LYS A 105 -4.16 -7.50 8.19
CA LYS A 105 -3.34 -8.54 7.51
C LYS A 105 -3.21 -8.42 5.97
N ILE A 106 -3.45 -7.26 5.37
CA ILE A 106 -3.46 -7.03 3.93
C ILE A 106 -2.03 -6.96 3.34
N PHE A 107 -1.01 -6.78 4.18
CA PHE A 107 0.35 -6.50 3.71
C PHE A 107 1.39 -7.53 4.15
N GLU A 108 2.07 -8.12 3.18
CA GLU A 108 3.31 -8.85 3.38
C GLU A 108 4.34 -7.96 4.09
N ARG A 109 5.18 -8.57 4.94
CA ARG A 109 6.02 -7.88 5.94
C ARG A 109 7.00 -6.81 5.42
N ARG A 110 7.29 -6.72 4.12
CA ARG A 110 8.40 -5.90 3.60
C ARG A 110 8.06 -4.42 3.26
N PRO A 111 6.96 -4.06 2.58
CA PRO A 111 6.67 -2.67 2.23
C PRO A 111 6.28 -1.79 3.43
N ASN A 112 5.90 -2.40 4.56
CA ASN A 112 5.31 -1.71 5.71
C ASN A 112 6.33 -1.15 6.69
N GLU A 113 7.60 -1.55 6.58
CA GLU A 113 8.63 -1.16 7.56
C GLU A 113 8.88 0.36 7.53
N VAL A 114 8.79 0.97 6.34
CA VAL A 114 8.88 2.42 6.15
C VAL A 114 7.72 3.13 6.84
N TYR A 115 6.49 2.71 6.58
CA TYR A 115 5.29 3.31 7.19
C TYR A 115 5.26 3.12 8.71
N ARG A 116 5.72 1.97 9.22
CA ARG A 116 5.89 1.73 10.66
C ARG A 116 6.92 2.68 11.27
N ARG A 117 8.05 2.89 10.58
CA ARG A 117 9.09 3.80 11.03
C ARG A 117 8.59 5.24 11.06
N VAL A 118 7.84 5.66 10.04
CA VAL A 118 7.19 6.98 10.01
C VAL A 118 6.23 7.15 11.18
N ALA A 119 5.35 6.16 11.44
CA ALA A 119 4.45 6.20 12.60
C ALA A 119 5.21 6.31 13.94
N GLY A 120 6.35 5.62 14.06
CA GLY A 120 7.24 5.70 15.21
C GLY A 120 7.85 7.10 15.39
N CYS A 121 8.41 7.68 14.32
CA CYS A 121 8.98 9.03 14.37
C CYS A 121 7.94 10.10 14.72
N VAL A 122 6.69 9.95 14.25
CA VAL A 122 5.58 10.83 14.62
C VAL A 122 5.31 10.76 16.13
N ASN A 123 5.35 9.56 16.71
CA ASN A 123 5.16 9.36 18.14
C ASN A 123 6.29 10.00 18.97
N GLU A 124 7.55 9.78 18.59
CA GLU A 124 8.71 10.40 19.25
C GLU A 124 8.63 11.94 19.20
N MET A 125 8.23 12.51 18.06
CA MET A 125 8.11 13.95 17.91
C MET A 125 6.99 14.55 18.77
N LEU A 126 5.86 13.85 18.94
CA LEU A 126 4.79 14.26 19.84
C LEU A 126 5.24 14.21 21.31
N VAL A 127 5.91 13.13 21.72
CA VAL A 127 6.45 13.00 23.09
C VAL A 127 7.47 14.11 23.39
N LEU A 128 8.36 14.40 22.44
CA LEU A 128 9.34 15.48 22.58
C LEU A 128 8.65 16.84 22.74
N LYS A 129 7.57 17.09 21.98
CA LYS A 129 6.80 18.33 22.06
C LYS A 129 6.14 18.51 23.43
N ASP A 130 5.51 17.46 23.96
CA ASP A 130 4.94 17.49 25.32
C ASP A 130 6.02 17.80 26.36
N SER A 131 7.19 17.16 26.24
CA SER A 131 8.32 17.44 27.13
C SER A 131 8.78 18.90 27.05
N ILE A 132 8.84 19.50 25.86
CA ILE A 132 9.20 20.92 25.68
C ILE A 132 8.14 21.82 26.35
N TYR A 133 6.85 21.51 26.21
CA TYR A 133 5.79 22.27 26.88
C TYR A 133 5.88 22.21 28.39
N THR A 134 6.15 21.02 28.96
CA THR A 134 6.32 20.87 30.40
C THR A 134 7.52 21.69 30.90
N MET A 135 8.65 21.62 30.21
CA MET A 135 9.85 22.41 30.55
C MET A 135 9.60 23.92 30.45
N GLN A 136 8.87 24.37 29.42
CA GLN A 136 8.52 25.77 29.27
C GLN A 136 7.55 26.24 30.36
N GLY A 137 6.62 25.39 30.80
CA GLY A 137 5.77 25.65 31.96
C GLY A 137 6.60 25.87 33.23
N GLN A 138 7.50 24.92 33.53
CA GLN A 138 8.40 25.02 34.69
C GLN A 138 9.28 26.28 34.64
N ALA A 139 9.84 26.61 33.48
CA ALA A 139 10.64 27.82 33.32
C ALA A 139 9.84 29.11 33.59
N ASN A 140 8.58 29.16 33.14
CA ASN A 140 7.69 30.29 33.40
C ASN A 140 7.31 30.40 34.87
N ASP A 141 7.09 29.27 35.55
CA ASP A 141 6.77 29.25 36.98
C ASP A 141 7.98 29.70 37.82
N ILE A 142 9.18 29.23 37.50
CA ILE A 142 10.43 29.70 38.12
C ILE A 142 10.63 31.21 37.88
N GLN A 143 10.36 31.71 36.66
CA GLN A 143 10.43 33.15 36.39
C GLN A 143 9.41 33.96 37.19
N ARG A 144 8.22 33.40 37.46
CA ARG A 144 7.22 34.06 38.31
C ARG A 144 7.67 34.10 39.75
N GLU A 145 8.16 32.98 40.28
CA GLU A 145 8.72 32.92 41.64
C GLU A 145 9.88 33.91 41.83
N LEU A 146 10.82 33.97 40.87
CA LEU A 146 11.93 34.93 40.89
C LEU A 146 11.44 36.39 40.88
N ASN A 147 10.44 36.71 40.04
CA ASN A 147 9.86 38.05 39.99
C ASN A 147 9.11 38.41 41.28
N ASP A 148 8.40 37.46 41.88
CA ASP A 148 7.68 37.68 43.13
C ASP A 148 8.65 37.85 44.31
N CYS A 149 9.74 37.07 44.36
CA CYS A 149 10.84 37.30 45.30
C CYS A 149 11.47 38.69 45.14
N GLN A 150 11.78 39.12 43.91
CA GLN A 150 12.33 40.46 43.66
C GLN A 150 11.36 41.59 44.06
N LYS A 151 10.05 41.41 43.84
CA LYS A 151 9.03 42.38 44.27
C LYS A 151 8.97 42.46 45.80
N HIS A 152 9.04 41.32 46.48
CA HIS A 152 9.04 41.28 47.95
C HIS A 152 10.31 41.90 48.56
N GLU A 153 11.48 41.72 47.95
CA GLU A 153 12.70 42.42 48.38
C GLU A 153 12.60 43.94 48.20
N LYS A 154 12.07 44.40 47.06
CA LYS A 154 11.86 45.84 46.81
C LYS A 154 10.85 46.51 47.73
N GLN A 155 9.98 45.76 48.40
CA GLN A 155 9.02 46.30 49.38
C GLN A 155 9.57 46.31 50.82
N ARG A 156 10.71 45.66 51.09
CA ARG A 156 11.37 45.63 52.41
C ARG A 156 12.44 46.71 52.59
N HIS A 157 12.81 47.41 51.52
CA HIS A 157 13.67 48.59 51.53
C HIS A 157 12.83 49.84 51.27
#